data_AF-A0A955P627-F1
#
_entry.id   AF-A0A955P627-F1
#
_cell.length_a   1.000
_cell.length_b   1.000
_cell.length_c   1.000
_cell.angle_alpha   90.00
_cell.angle_beta   90.00
_cell.angle_gamma   90.00
#
_symmetry.space_group_name_H-M   'P 1'
#
loop_
_entity.id
_entity.type
_entity.pdbx_description
1 polymer ?
#
loop_
_entity_poly.entity_id
_entity_poly.type
_entity_poly.pdbx_seq_one_letter_code
_entity_poly.pdbx_strand_id
1 'polypeptide(L)'
;MKSNRRSFISTAVGTAAASSLAFGSRSEAIEPIHREGPSGMKLSLAGYSFRKEFKAEPPIMTISEEFMQFAAENGLGAIEPTSYYFPEDADRNYFLEYRRKAFLMGLTVSGTAIGNVFTHPKGPDRDKELALTRKWIDHASEMGAPCIRIFAGKIQKGSNEEEARGFAIECINES
;
A
#
# COMPACT_ATOMS: atom_id res chain seq x y z
N MET A 1 -22.49 -67.00 2.82
CA MET A 1 -21.40 -66.34 3.56
C MET A 1 -21.87 -64.97 4.03
N LYS A 2 -21.95 -64.72 5.34
CA LYS A 2 -22.40 -63.43 5.89
C LYS A 2 -21.24 -62.41 5.81
N SER A 3 -21.41 -61.36 5.00
CA SER A 3 -20.47 -60.23 4.97
C SER A 3 -20.55 -59.46 6.30
N ASN A 4 -19.40 -59.27 6.95
CA ASN A 4 -19.29 -58.50 8.20
C ASN A 4 -18.86 -57.06 7.85
N ARG A 5 -19.49 -56.05 8.47
CA ARG A 5 -19.24 -54.61 8.29
C ARG A 5 -17.75 -54.23 8.42
N ARG A 6 -16.99 -54.96 9.24
CA ARG A 6 -15.53 -54.79 9.39
C ARG A 6 -14.72 -55.21 8.16
N SER A 7 -15.17 -56.23 7.42
CA SER A 7 -14.54 -56.69 6.18
C SER A 7 -14.81 -55.73 5.00
N PHE A 8 -16.00 -55.14 4.97
CA PHE A 8 -16.35 -54.11 3.97
C PHE A 8 -15.50 -52.85 4.13
N ILE A 9 -15.32 -52.36 5.37
CA ILE A 9 -14.48 -51.17 5.63
C ILE A 9 -13.00 -51.44 5.31
N SER A 10 -12.45 -52.61 5.65
CA SER A 10 -11.04 -52.91 5.31
C SER A 10 -10.82 -53.03 3.79
N THR A 11 -11.85 -53.47 3.04
CA THR A 11 -11.79 -53.60 1.58
C THR A 11 -11.98 -52.25 0.88
N ALA A 12 -12.83 -51.37 1.42
CA ALA A 12 -13.08 -50.02 0.90
C ALA A 12 -11.89 -49.06 1.11
N VAL A 13 -11.17 -49.16 2.24
CA VAL A 13 -9.97 -48.34 2.49
C VAL A 13 -8.80 -48.79 1.61
N GLY A 14 -8.63 -50.09 1.39
CA GLY A 14 -7.58 -50.62 0.51
C GLY A 14 -7.75 -50.22 -0.97
N THR A 15 -8.99 -50.13 -1.46
CA THR A 15 -9.29 -49.73 -2.85
C THR A 15 -9.21 -48.22 -3.06
N ALA A 16 -9.60 -47.39 -2.08
CA ALA A 16 -9.45 -45.94 -2.16
C ALA A 16 -7.97 -45.47 -2.09
N ALA A 17 -7.14 -46.16 -1.31
CA ALA A 17 -5.70 -45.90 -1.24
C ALA A 17 -4.98 -46.31 -2.55
N ALA A 18 -5.40 -47.41 -3.20
CA ALA A 18 -4.83 -47.83 -4.48
C ALA A 18 -5.24 -46.91 -5.65
N SER A 19 -6.46 -46.35 -5.61
CA SER A 19 -6.99 -45.47 -6.66
C SER A 19 -6.37 -44.07 -6.65
N SER A 20 -6.04 -43.55 -5.46
CA SER A 20 -5.37 -42.26 -5.29
C SER A 20 -3.88 -42.30 -5.66
N LEU A 21 -3.25 -43.48 -5.64
CA LEU A 21 -1.87 -43.68 -6.11
C LEU A 21 -1.74 -43.89 -7.62
N ALA A 22 -2.79 -44.37 -8.30
CA ALA A 22 -2.74 -44.68 -9.74
C ALA A 22 -3.10 -43.50 -10.65
N PHE A 23 -3.87 -42.51 -10.16
CA PHE A 23 -4.36 -41.38 -10.98
C PHE A 23 -4.23 -40.00 -10.31
N GLY A 24 -3.66 -39.92 -9.11
CA GLY A 24 -3.29 -38.66 -8.51
C GLY A 24 -1.95 -38.19 -9.08
N SER A 25 -1.96 -37.35 -10.11
CA SER A 25 -0.79 -36.51 -10.39
C SER A 25 -0.49 -35.73 -9.12
N ARG A 26 0.56 -36.12 -8.39
CA ARG A 26 1.09 -35.34 -7.28
C ARG A 26 1.49 -34.00 -7.86
N SER A 27 0.70 -32.98 -7.58
CA SER A 27 1.11 -31.61 -7.83
C SER A 27 2.27 -31.35 -6.86
N GLU A 28 3.48 -31.57 -7.33
CA GLU A 28 4.66 -31.15 -6.59
C GLU A 28 4.69 -29.63 -6.64
N ALA A 29 4.87 -29.01 -5.47
CA ALA A 29 5.13 -27.58 -5.42
C ALA A 29 6.42 -27.30 -6.21
N ILE A 30 6.50 -26.14 -6.85
CA ILE A 30 7.77 -25.71 -7.41
C ILE A 30 8.83 -25.65 -6.30
N GLU A 31 10.03 -26.14 -6.58
CA GLU A 31 11.16 -25.99 -5.68
C GLU A 31 11.37 -24.51 -5.31
N PRO A 32 11.76 -24.18 -4.06
CA PRO A 32 12.04 -22.81 -3.69
C PRO A 32 13.02 -22.15 -4.68
N ILE A 33 12.69 -20.95 -5.16
CA ILE A 33 13.55 -20.20 -6.07
C ILE A 33 14.90 -19.98 -5.38
N HIS A 34 15.95 -20.62 -5.90
CA HIS A 34 17.31 -20.41 -5.43
C HIS A 34 17.72 -18.97 -5.74
N ARG A 35 18.11 -18.22 -4.71
CA ARG A 35 18.64 -16.86 -4.83
C ARG A 35 20.04 -16.84 -4.26
N GLU A 36 20.94 -16.16 -4.96
CA GLU A 36 22.24 -15.81 -4.42
C GLU A 36 22.03 -14.73 -3.34
N GLY A 37 21.92 -15.16 -2.08
CA GLY A 37 21.74 -14.28 -0.92
C GLY A 37 20.28 -13.93 -0.58
N PRO A 38 20.08 -13.05 0.43
CA PRO A 38 18.76 -12.62 0.86
C PRO A 38 18.06 -11.77 -0.21
N SER A 39 16.73 -11.70 -0.15
CA SER A 39 15.94 -10.84 -1.04
C SER A 39 16.36 -9.37 -0.88
N GLY A 40 16.68 -8.69 -1.99
CA GLY A 40 16.91 -7.24 -2.01
C GLY A 40 15.62 -6.41 -1.97
N MET A 41 14.45 -7.04 -1.91
CA MET A 41 13.16 -6.36 -1.86
C MET A 41 12.97 -5.66 -0.51
N LYS A 42 12.83 -4.34 -0.53
CA LYS A 42 12.48 -3.55 0.66
C LYS A 42 10.96 -3.43 0.76
N LEU A 43 10.41 -3.84 1.89
CA LEU A 43 9.00 -3.57 2.21
C LEU A 43 8.85 -2.13 2.68
N SER A 44 7.79 -1.48 2.20
CA SER A 44 7.43 -0.11 2.58
C SER A 44 6.13 -0.08 3.38
N LEU A 45 6.08 0.76 4.41
CA LEU A 45 4.90 0.96 5.24
C LEU A 45 4.12 2.20 4.81
N ALA A 46 2.87 2.05 4.42
CA ALA A 46 2.00 3.18 4.13
C ALA A 46 1.47 3.81 5.43
N GLY A 47 1.60 5.14 5.56
CA GLY A 47 1.09 5.90 6.71
C GLY A 47 -0.41 5.70 6.93
N TYR A 48 -1.19 5.54 5.85
CA TYR A 48 -2.63 5.28 5.95
C TYR A 48 -3.00 4.05 6.81
N SER A 49 -2.09 3.08 6.97
CA SER A 49 -2.28 1.91 7.83
C SER A 49 -2.52 2.28 9.30
N PHE A 50 -2.03 3.43 9.75
CA PHE A 50 -2.16 3.96 11.13
C PHE A 50 -3.17 5.10 11.23
N ARG A 51 -4.17 5.14 10.34
CA ARG A 51 -5.19 6.21 10.31
C ARG A 51 -5.87 6.42 11.66
N LYS A 52 -6.10 5.36 12.44
CA LYS A 52 -6.82 5.47 13.70
C LYS A 52 -5.96 6.13 14.77
N GLU A 53 -4.68 5.80 14.78
CA GLU A 53 -3.66 6.27 15.71
C GLU A 53 -3.31 7.73 15.44
N PHE A 54 -3.17 8.12 14.17
CA PHE A 54 -2.98 9.51 13.76
C PHE A 54 -4.19 10.41 14.04
N LYS A 55 -5.41 9.86 14.01
CA LYS A 55 -6.66 10.61 14.21
C LYS A 55 -7.26 10.46 15.61
N ALA A 56 -6.51 9.86 16.55
CA ALA A 56 -6.91 9.82 17.94
C ALA A 56 -6.82 11.24 18.54
N GLU A 57 -7.56 11.49 19.62
CA GLU A 57 -7.57 12.76 20.33
C GLU A 57 -7.20 12.51 21.81
N PRO A 58 -5.94 12.79 22.24
CA PRO A 58 -4.82 13.27 21.42
C PRO A 58 -4.24 12.19 20.48
N PRO A 59 -3.47 12.56 19.44
CA PRO A 59 -2.83 11.60 18.55
C PRO A 59 -1.94 10.63 19.32
N ILE A 60 -2.06 9.33 19.00
CA ILE A 60 -1.23 8.28 19.63
C ILE A 60 0.12 8.16 18.90
N MET A 61 0.16 8.55 17.63
CA MET A 61 1.35 8.52 16.79
C MET A 61 1.46 9.81 15.99
N THR A 62 2.69 10.19 15.66
CA THR A 62 3.02 11.23 14.70
C THR A 62 3.72 10.61 13.49
N ILE A 63 3.55 11.25 12.31
CA ILE A 63 4.14 10.75 11.06
C ILE A 63 5.67 10.81 11.06
N SER A 64 6.26 11.62 11.94
CA SER A 64 7.69 11.94 11.99
C SER A 64 8.45 11.25 13.11
N GLU A 65 7.75 10.71 14.13
CA GLU A 65 8.37 9.96 15.22
C GLU A 65 7.88 8.50 15.23
N GLU A 66 6.73 8.22 15.85
CA GLU A 66 6.27 6.87 16.17
C GLU A 66 6.07 6.01 14.93
N PHE A 67 5.65 6.62 13.81
CA PHE A 67 5.50 5.91 12.54
C PHE A 67 6.84 5.40 11.98
N MET A 68 7.87 6.25 11.98
CA MET A 68 9.20 5.85 11.52
C MET A 68 9.81 4.83 12.48
N GLN A 69 9.68 5.07 13.78
CA GLN A 69 10.17 4.15 14.82
C GLN A 69 9.53 2.77 14.65
N PHE A 70 8.21 2.71 14.48
CA PHE A 70 7.51 1.46 14.22
C PHE A 70 8.05 0.74 12.98
N ALA A 71 8.26 1.46 11.86
CA ALA A 71 8.79 0.86 10.65
C ALA A 71 10.20 0.28 10.87
N ALA A 72 11.09 1.03 11.53
CA ALA A 72 12.45 0.60 11.82
C ALA A 72 12.50 -0.59 12.78
N GLU A 73 11.73 -0.56 13.87
CA GLU A 73 11.66 -1.63 14.88
C GLU A 73 11.10 -2.94 14.30
N ASN A 74 10.23 -2.84 13.29
CA ASN A 74 9.69 -4.01 12.58
C ASN A 74 10.55 -4.45 11.38
N GLY A 75 11.76 -3.90 11.22
CA GLY A 75 12.70 -4.31 10.18
C GLY A 75 12.27 -3.93 8.76
N LEU A 76 11.40 -2.93 8.60
CA LEU A 76 11.00 -2.43 7.29
C LEU A 76 12.09 -1.54 6.71
N GLY A 77 12.29 -1.60 5.40
CA GLY A 77 13.35 -0.85 4.72
C GLY A 77 12.90 0.51 4.18
N ALA A 78 11.60 0.80 4.24
CA ALA A 78 11.02 1.99 3.66
C ALA A 78 9.68 2.40 4.30
N ILE A 79 9.29 3.65 4.03
CA ILE A 79 8.01 4.24 4.41
C ILE A 79 7.39 5.00 3.24
N GLU A 80 6.06 5.11 3.24
CA GLU A 80 5.25 5.97 2.37
C GLU A 80 4.38 6.87 3.27
N PRO A 81 4.87 8.03 3.72
CA PRO A 81 4.08 8.92 4.54
C PRO A 81 2.92 9.55 3.76
N THR A 82 1.77 9.67 4.41
CA THR A 82 0.57 10.27 3.81
C THR A 82 0.45 11.74 4.19
N SER A 83 0.27 12.59 3.19
CA SER A 83 0.24 14.07 3.29
C SER A 83 -0.54 14.66 4.46
N TYR A 84 -1.79 14.26 4.65
CA TYR A 84 -2.69 14.82 5.66
C TYR A 84 -2.43 14.33 7.09
N TYR A 85 -1.32 13.64 7.33
CA TYR A 85 -0.80 13.35 8.69
C TYR A 85 0.40 14.21 9.07
N PHE A 86 0.91 15.03 8.14
CA PHE A 86 1.88 16.05 8.47
C PHE A 86 1.21 17.26 9.15
N PRO A 87 1.95 18.03 9.98
CA PRO A 87 1.48 19.31 10.47
C PRO A 87 1.05 20.24 9.33
N GLU A 88 0.01 21.05 9.56
CA GLU A 88 -0.50 21.98 8.53
C GLU A 88 0.51 23.05 8.13
N ASP A 89 1.41 23.41 9.05
CA ASP A 89 2.48 24.40 8.89
C ASP A 89 3.82 23.78 8.48
N ALA A 90 3.85 22.48 8.14
CA ALA A 90 5.06 21.81 7.64
C ALA A 90 5.60 22.52 6.39
N ASP A 91 6.85 22.96 6.48
CA ASP A 91 7.56 23.69 5.44
C ASP A 91 8.71 22.85 4.84
N ARG A 92 9.48 23.47 3.95
CA ARG A 92 10.65 22.84 3.36
C ARG A 92 11.65 22.33 4.40
N ASN A 93 11.90 23.07 5.48
CA ASN A 93 12.85 22.66 6.50
C ASN A 93 12.36 21.42 7.23
N TYR A 94 11.06 21.36 7.53
CA TYR A 94 10.41 20.19 8.09
C TYR A 94 10.64 18.95 7.22
N PHE A 95 10.43 19.04 5.91
CA PHE A 95 10.62 17.88 5.01
C PHE A 95 12.08 17.47 4.83
N LEU A 96 13.02 18.42 4.87
CA LEU A 96 14.45 18.10 4.88
C LEU A 96 14.87 17.40 6.18
N GLU A 97 14.33 17.83 7.32
CA GLU A 97 14.54 17.16 8.60
C GLU A 97 13.91 15.76 8.60
N TYR A 98 12.69 15.62 8.11
CA TYR A 98 11.99 14.35 7.93
C TYR A 98 12.85 13.35 7.14
N ARG A 99 13.37 13.78 5.99
CA ARG A 99 14.25 12.97 5.14
C ARG A 99 15.52 12.54 5.88
N ARG A 100 16.16 13.48 6.60
CA ARG A 100 17.34 13.17 7.41
C ARG A 100 17.02 12.15 8.49
N LYS A 101 15.88 12.27 9.16
CA LYS A 101 15.45 11.39 10.24
C LYS A 101 15.19 9.96 9.75
N ALA A 102 14.44 9.83 8.64
CA ALA A 102 14.25 8.55 7.97
C ALA A 102 15.59 7.90 7.59
N PHE A 103 16.51 8.66 7.00
CA PHE A 103 17.84 8.15 6.63
C PHE A 103 18.63 7.63 7.84
N LEU A 104 18.65 8.38 8.95
CA LEU A 104 19.35 7.97 10.18
C LEU A 104 18.74 6.70 10.81
N MET A 105 17.46 6.45 10.58
CA MET A 105 16.76 5.23 11.01
C MET A 105 16.91 4.07 10.00
N GLY A 106 17.67 4.24 8.92
CA GLY A 106 17.83 3.22 7.87
C GLY A 106 16.61 3.08 6.94
N LEU A 107 15.68 4.03 6.99
CA LEU A 107 14.45 4.03 6.21
C LEU A 107 14.60 4.85 4.93
N THR A 108 14.11 4.31 3.82
CA THR A 108 13.94 5.06 2.56
C THR A 108 12.52 5.63 2.48
N VAL A 109 12.36 6.90 2.11
CA VAL A 109 11.04 7.42 1.71
C VAL A 109 10.77 6.91 0.30
N SER A 110 9.95 5.87 0.19
CA SER A 110 9.68 5.18 -1.08
C SER A 110 8.69 5.92 -1.99
N GLY A 111 7.90 6.83 -1.42
CA GLY A 111 6.86 7.59 -2.09
C GLY A 111 6.04 8.36 -1.05
N THR A 112 5.03 9.11 -1.50
CA THR A 112 4.03 9.73 -0.62
C THR A 112 2.63 9.61 -1.24
N ALA A 113 1.58 9.86 -0.46
CA ALA A 113 0.20 9.85 -0.95
C ALA A 113 -0.55 11.13 -0.55
N ILE A 114 -1.37 11.65 -1.48
CA ILE A 114 -2.20 12.85 -1.25
C ILE A 114 -3.69 12.55 -1.21
N GLY A 115 -4.48 13.44 -0.62
CA GLY A 115 -5.93 13.30 -0.51
C GLY A 115 -6.73 13.94 -1.64
N ASN A 116 -6.19 13.97 -2.87
CA ASN A 116 -6.77 14.73 -3.98
C ASN A 116 -8.03 14.08 -4.59
N VAL A 117 -8.81 14.87 -5.34
CA VAL A 117 -10.03 14.43 -6.05
C VAL A 117 -10.06 14.95 -7.50
N PHE A 118 -9.48 14.19 -8.44
CA PHE A 118 -9.41 14.60 -9.85
C PHE A 118 -10.68 14.40 -10.69
N THR A 119 -11.75 13.88 -10.12
CA THR A 119 -13.04 13.74 -10.78
C THR A 119 -13.88 15.02 -10.77
N HIS A 120 -13.39 16.14 -10.22
CA HIS A 120 -14.10 17.42 -10.30
C HIS A 120 -14.25 17.91 -11.76
N PRO A 121 -15.44 18.37 -12.19
CA PRO A 121 -15.57 19.09 -13.45
C PRO A 121 -14.72 20.37 -13.42
N LYS A 122 -14.50 21.00 -14.58
CA LYS A 122 -13.73 22.25 -14.68
C LYS A 122 -14.33 23.31 -13.76
N GLY A 123 -13.48 23.97 -12.97
CA GLY A 123 -13.88 25.01 -12.03
C GLY A 123 -13.03 25.04 -10.77
N PRO A 124 -13.41 25.87 -9.79
CA PRO A 124 -12.57 26.19 -8.64
C PRO A 124 -12.13 25.00 -7.80
N ASP A 125 -12.97 23.96 -7.69
CA ASP A 125 -12.60 22.78 -6.90
C ASP A 125 -11.52 21.95 -7.61
N ARG A 126 -11.61 21.76 -8.93
CA ARG A 126 -10.52 21.14 -9.71
C ARG A 126 -9.23 21.94 -9.58
N ASP A 127 -9.30 23.26 -9.68
CA ASP A 127 -8.12 24.12 -9.60
C ASP A 127 -7.40 23.99 -8.23
N LYS A 128 -8.16 23.82 -7.14
CA LYS A 128 -7.61 23.52 -5.81
C LYS A 128 -6.91 22.17 -5.77
N GLU A 129 -7.48 21.14 -6.38
CA GLU A 129 -6.89 19.80 -6.40
C GLU A 129 -5.58 19.76 -7.20
N LEU A 130 -5.51 20.47 -8.32
CA LEU A 130 -4.28 20.65 -9.10
C LEU A 130 -3.23 21.43 -8.30
N ALA A 131 -3.62 22.52 -7.65
CA ALA A 131 -2.72 23.30 -6.81
C ALA A 131 -2.18 22.48 -5.62
N LEU A 132 -3.05 21.70 -4.97
CA LEU A 132 -2.65 20.76 -3.91
C LEU A 132 -1.64 19.74 -4.43
N THR A 133 -1.90 19.15 -5.60
CA THR A 133 -1.02 18.13 -6.19
C THR A 133 0.35 18.70 -6.51
N ARG A 134 0.42 19.87 -7.16
CA ARG A 134 1.68 20.56 -7.46
C ARG A 134 2.47 20.90 -6.19
N LYS A 135 1.80 21.44 -5.16
CA LYS A 135 2.43 21.70 -3.87
C LYS A 135 3.05 20.43 -3.27
N TRP A 136 2.35 19.30 -3.37
CA TRP A 136 2.87 18.04 -2.83
C TRP A 136 3.90 17.35 -3.72
N ILE A 137 3.98 17.67 -5.01
CA ILE A 137 5.12 17.30 -5.86
C ILE A 137 6.40 17.98 -5.32
N ASP A 138 6.31 19.26 -4.95
CA ASP A 138 7.43 19.98 -4.34
C ASP A 138 7.82 19.37 -2.99
N HIS A 139 6.86 19.12 -2.09
CA HIS A 139 7.14 18.47 -0.81
C HIS A 139 7.67 17.04 -0.95
N ALA A 140 7.18 16.27 -1.93
CA ALA A 140 7.70 14.95 -2.25
C ALA A 140 9.19 15.03 -2.63
N SER A 141 9.56 15.99 -3.48
CA SER A 141 10.95 16.26 -3.84
C SER A 141 11.81 16.62 -2.62
N GLU A 142 11.30 17.50 -1.75
CA GLU A 142 11.98 17.94 -0.52
C GLU A 142 12.24 16.79 0.45
N MET A 143 11.23 15.94 0.69
CA MET A 143 11.36 14.77 1.57
C MET A 143 12.12 13.59 0.92
N GLY A 144 12.44 13.69 -0.37
CA GLY A 144 13.14 12.65 -1.13
C GLY A 144 12.25 11.48 -1.54
N ALA A 145 10.94 11.67 -1.64
CA ALA A 145 9.99 10.71 -2.19
C ALA A 145 10.08 10.71 -3.74
N PRO A 146 10.43 9.58 -4.38
CA PRO A 146 10.60 9.51 -5.84
C PRO A 146 9.27 9.45 -6.60
N CYS A 147 8.15 9.20 -5.92
CA CYS A 147 6.83 9.13 -6.52
C CYS A 147 5.75 9.64 -5.57
N ILE A 148 4.63 10.07 -6.16
CA ILE A 148 3.43 10.50 -5.47
C ILE A 148 2.24 9.66 -5.94
N ARG A 149 1.47 9.16 -4.98
CA ARG A 149 0.22 8.45 -5.22
C ARG A 149 -0.93 9.43 -5.11
N ILE A 150 -1.63 9.59 -6.23
CA ILE A 150 -2.82 10.41 -6.39
C ILE A 150 -4.07 9.54 -6.48
N PHE A 151 -5.24 10.15 -6.30
CA PHE A 151 -6.54 9.50 -6.39
C PHE A 151 -7.39 10.16 -7.46
N ALA A 152 -8.12 9.35 -8.22
CA ALA A 152 -9.16 9.87 -9.10
C ALA A 152 -10.28 10.53 -8.27
N GLY A 153 -10.69 9.89 -7.17
CA GLY A 153 -11.81 10.34 -6.35
C GLY A 153 -13.14 9.67 -6.72
N LYS A 154 -14.25 10.23 -6.22
CA LYS A 154 -15.61 9.70 -6.46
C LYS A 154 -16.29 10.43 -7.62
N ILE A 155 -17.24 9.80 -8.28
CA ILE A 155 -18.07 10.49 -9.29
C ILE A 155 -18.80 11.65 -8.61
N GLN A 156 -18.64 12.85 -9.17
CA GLN A 156 -19.25 14.07 -8.63
C GLN A 156 -20.74 14.14 -8.96
N LYS A 157 -21.49 14.85 -8.13
CA LYS A 157 -22.92 15.05 -8.36
C LYS A 157 -23.14 15.72 -9.71
N GLY A 158 -23.96 15.10 -10.56
CA GLY A 158 -24.27 15.61 -11.89
C GLY A 158 -23.35 15.12 -13.00
N SER A 159 -22.36 14.27 -12.69
CA SER A 159 -21.51 13.61 -13.69
C SER A 159 -21.76 12.11 -13.75
N ASN A 160 -21.40 11.48 -14.87
CA ASN A 160 -21.33 10.04 -15.02
C ASN A 160 -19.88 9.51 -14.98
N GLU A 161 -19.69 8.19 -15.06
CA GLU A 161 -18.37 7.57 -14.97
C GLU A 161 -17.42 7.96 -16.12
N GLU A 162 -17.93 8.08 -17.34
CA GLU A 162 -17.14 8.45 -18.52
C GLU A 162 -16.61 9.89 -18.39
N GLU A 163 -17.46 10.82 -17.98
CA GLU A 163 -17.07 12.21 -17.68
C GLU A 163 -16.05 12.28 -16.55
N ALA A 164 -16.32 11.59 -15.43
CA ALA A 164 -15.44 11.57 -14.26
C ALA A 164 -14.06 11.00 -14.61
N ARG A 165 -14.01 9.97 -15.45
CA ARG A 165 -12.76 9.40 -15.99
C ARG A 165 -12.03 10.39 -16.88
N GLY A 166 -12.76 11.07 -17.78
CA GLY A 166 -12.21 12.13 -18.62
C GLY A 166 -11.57 13.24 -17.80
N PHE A 167 -12.26 13.73 -16.76
CA PHE A 167 -11.74 14.73 -15.84
C PHE A 167 -10.48 14.28 -15.11
N ALA A 168 -10.47 13.02 -14.63
CA ALA A 168 -9.30 12.47 -13.97
C ALA A 168 -8.07 12.42 -14.89
N ILE A 169 -8.26 11.99 -16.14
CA ILE A 169 -7.19 11.96 -17.17
C ILE A 169 -6.68 13.37 -17.46
N GLU A 170 -7.59 14.35 -17.63
CA GLU A 170 -7.21 15.75 -17.84
C GLU A 170 -6.35 16.28 -16.69
N CYS A 171 -6.76 16.05 -15.44
CA CYS A 171 -6.01 16.53 -14.28
C CYS A 171 -4.63 15.84 -14.17
N ILE A 172 -4.54 14.53 -14.44
CA ILE A 172 -3.27 13.80 -14.42
C ILE A 172 -2.28 14.38 -15.44
N ASN A 173 -2.75 14.72 -16.65
CA ASN A 173 -1.90 15.28 -17.70
C ASN A 173 -1.44 16.71 -17.42
N GLU A 174 -2.14 17.45 -16.56
CA GLU A 174 -1.83 18.84 -16.21
C GLU A 174 -1.02 18.97 -14.91
N SER A 175 -0.95 17.90 -14.10
CA SER A 175 -0.34 17.90 -12.77
C SER A 175 1.18 18.03 -12.80
#